data_AF-A0A2E6RGA8-F1
#
_entry.id   AF-A0A2E6RGA8-F1
#
_cell.length_a   1.000
_cell.length_b   1.000
_cell.length_c   1.000
_cell.angle_alpha   90.00
_cell.angle_beta   90.00
_cell.angle_gamma   90.00
#
_symmetry.space_group_name_H-M   'P 1'
#
loop_
_entity.id
_entity.type
_entity.pdbx_description
1 polymer ?
#
loop_
_entity_poly.entity_id
_entity_poly.type
_entity_poly.pdbx_seq_one_letter_code
_entity_poly.pdbx_strand_id
1 'polypeptide(L)'
;MKHDALNLKNLPASRPPDDLWDSIAASLDQAPRRPARRYWRYLPIAAAASLLVTVVTTTLFEPFEQGATRANPELQQARSASARLEQVLRRQRDGLLDATSVESLAWMEQELGWLDMQLADSPSDTRLWQQRANLLAEMASQYQRNNWQTELQLASY
;
A
#
# COMPACT_ATOMS: atom_id res chain seq x y z
N MET A 1 29.54 -19.38 -30.35
CA MET A 1 29.06 -20.39 -29.38
C MET A 1 28.47 -19.63 -28.21
N LYS A 2 27.15 -19.64 -28.02
CA LYS A 2 26.48 -18.90 -26.94
C LYS A 2 26.56 -19.74 -25.67
N HIS A 3 27.27 -19.25 -24.66
CA HIS A 3 27.34 -19.89 -23.34
C HIS A 3 25.97 -19.82 -22.66
N ASP A 4 25.45 -20.96 -22.24
CA ASP A 4 24.25 -21.09 -21.42
C ASP A 4 24.61 -20.69 -19.98
N ALA A 5 24.70 -19.38 -19.75
CA ALA A 5 25.25 -18.78 -18.53
C ALA A 5 24.49 -19.17 -17.25
N LEU A 6 23.25 -19.64 -17.39
CA LEU A 6 22.38 -20.03 -16.29
C LEU A 6 22.18 -21.56 -16.22
N ASN A 7 22.83 -22.32 -17.11
CA ASN A 7 22.78 -23.77 -17.16
C ASN A 7 21.34 -24.33 -17.09
N LEU A 8 20.39 -23.63 -17.72
CA LEU A 8 18.95 -23.91 -17.60
C LEU A 8 18.60 -25.30 -18.13
N LYS A 9 19.41 -25.81 -19.05
CA LYS A 9 19.27 -27.16 -19.62
C LYS A 9 19.56 -28.30 -18.64
N ASN A 10 20.26 -28.01 -17.54
CA ASN A 10 20.64 -28.99 -16.53
C ASN A 10 19.83 -28.85 -15.23
N LEU A 11 18.73 -28.10 -15.23
CA LEU A 11 17.84 -28.06 -14.08
C LEU A 11 17.19 -29.43 -13.90
N PRO A 12 17.23 -30.01 -12.68
CA PRO A 12 16.52 -31.24 -12.41
C PRO A 12 15.03 -31.01 -12.61
N ALA A 13 14.39 -31.87 -13.40
CA ALA A 13 12.95 -31.87 -13.56
C ALA A 13 12.31 -32.34 -12.24
N SER A 14 12.10 -31.42 -11.31
CA SER A 14 11.36 -31.69 -10.09
C SER A 14 9.87 -31.58 -10.39
N ARG A 15 9.15 -32.69 -10.23
CA ARG A 15 7.68 -32.67 -10.22
C ARG A 15 7.24 -32.05 -8.89
N PRO A 16 6.27 -31.12 -8.88
CA PRO A 16 5.65 -30.73 -7.62
C PRO A 16 4.98 -31.96 -6.97
N PRO A 17 4.97 -32.05 -5.62
CA PRO A 17 4.19 -33.04 -4.89
C PRO A 17 2.71 -33.04 -5.34
N ASP A 18 2.13 -34.22 -5.49
CA ASP A 18 0.77 -34.38 -6.02
C ASP A 18 -0.31 -33.81 -5.07
N ASP A 19 -0.01 -33.69 -3.78
CA ASP A 19 -0.87 -33.23 -2.69
C ASP A 19 -0.78 -31.71 -2.41
N LEU A 20 0.13 -31.02 -3.10
CA LEU A 20 0.41 -29.60 -2.84
C LEU A 20 -0.83 -28.74 -3.13
N TRP A 21 -1.57 -29.04 -4.20
CA TRP A 21 -2.80 -28.34 -4.54
C TRP A 21 -3.92 -28.55 -3.52
N ASP A 22 -4.05 -29.76 -2.97
CA ASP A 22 -5.05 -30.07 -1.95
C ASP A 22 -4.75 -29.32 -0.64
N SER A 23 -3.47 -29.21 -0.27
CA SER A 23 -3.06 -28.42 0.90
C SER A 23 -3.35 -26.92 0.74
N ILE A 24 -3.10 -26.36 -0.46
CA ILE A 24 -3.41 -24.96 -0.78
C ILE A 24 -4.92 -24.74 -0.74
N ALA A 25 -5.71 -25.64 -1.37
CA ALA A 25 -7.17 -25.58 -1.34
C ALA A 25 -7.72 -25.64 0.09
N ALA A 26 -7.20 -26.54 0.92
CA ALA A 26 -7.57 -26.66 2.33
C ALA A 26 -7.24 -25.38 3.12
N SER A 27 -6.07 -24.77 2.89
CA SER A 27 -5.70 -23.51 3.54
C SER A 27 -6.57 -22.33 3.11
N LEU A 28 -6.98 -22.28 1.83
CA LEU A 28 -7.90 -21.26 1.31
C LEU A 28 -9.32 -21.44 1.85
N ASP A 29 -9.77 -22.68 2.05
CA ASP A 29 -11.06 -22.98 2.65
C ASP A 29 -11.09 -22.71 4.16
N GLN A 30 -9.95 -22.80 4.85
CA GLN A 30 -9.80 -22.40 6.25
C GLN A 30 -9.72 -20.89 6.45
N ALA A 31 -9.44 -20.11 5.40
CA ALA A 31 -9.52 -18.66 5.49
C ALA A 31 -10.96 -18.28 5.87
N PRO A 32 -11.18 -17.49 6.94
CA PRO A 32 -12.52 -17.12 7.35
C PRO A 32 -13.21 -16.42 6.19
N ARG A 33 -14.21 -17.09 5.60
CA ARG A 33 -15.13 -16.51 4.63
C ARG A 33 -15.88 -15.40 5.34
N ARG A 34 -15.29 -14.19 5.36
CA ARG A 34 -15.94 -12.99 5.88
C ARG A 34 -17.28 -12.91 5.16
N PRO A 35 -18.42 -12.89 5.87
CA PRO A 35 -19.71 -12.82 5.22
C PRO A 35 -19.83 -11.48 4.50
N ALA A 36 -19.50 -11.49 3.21
CA ALA A 36 -19.77 -10.42 2.28
C ALA A 36 -21.27 -10.43 2.00
N ARG A 37 -22.09 -9.92 2.92
CA ARG A 37 -23.47 -9.55 2.64
C ARG A 37 -24.02 -8.62 3.70
N ARG A 38 -24.48 -7.46 3.21
CA ARG A 38 -25.65 -6.72 3.72
C ARG A 38 -25.43 -5.63 4.77
N TYR A 39 -24.44 -4.75 4.59
CA TYR A 39 -24.39 -3.44 5.27
C TYR A 39 -24.12 -2.25 4.33
N TRP A 40 -24.43 -2.38 3.04
CA TRP A 40 -24.25 -1.32 2.03
C TRP A 40 -25.47 -0.43 1.80
N ARG A 41 -26.48 -0.48 2.68
CA ARG A 41 -27.76 0.23 2.45
C ARG A 41 -28.17 1.23 3.52
N TYR A 42 -27.38 1.43 4.57
CA TYR A 42 -27.61 2.49 5.54
C TYR A 42 -26.28 2.96 6.15
N LEU A 43 -25.65 3.97 5.54
CA LEU A 43 -24.81 4.89 6.29
C LEU A 43 -25.28 6.31 5.92
N PRO A 44 -26.10 6.94 6.79
CA PRO A 44 -26.51 8.32 6.60
C PRO A 44 -25.29 9.24 6.76
N ILE A 45 -25.28 10.31 5.97
CA ILE A 45 -24.43 11.47 6.16
C ILE A 45 -24.72 12.02 7.57
N ALA A 46 -23.79 11.82 8.50
CA ALA A 46 -23.82 12.44 9.81
C ALA A 46 -22.47 13.12 10.04
N ALA A 47 -22.42 14.40 9.69
CA ALA A 47 -21.49 15.32 10.32
C ALA A 47 -21.82 15.35 11.82
N ALA A 48 -20.92 14.85 12.66
CA ALA A 48 -20.99 15.07 14.11
C ALA A 48 -19.57 15.07 14.68
N ALA A 49 -19.11 16.27 15.00
CA ALA A 49 -18.00 16.50 15.90
C ALA A 49 -18.27 15.82 17.25
N SER A 50 -17.34 14.99 17.74
CA SER A 50 -17.23 14.54 19.14
C SER A 50 -15.92 13.79 19.35
N LEU A 51 -14.79 14.51 19.42
CA LEU A 51 -13.57 13.99 20.06
C LEU A 51 -13.75 14.14 21.58
N LEU A 52 -14.38 13.14 22.21
CA LEU A 52 -14.26 12.93 23.65
C LEU A 52 -13.25 11.79 23.87
N VAL A 53 -11.98 12.18 23.95
CA VAL A 53 -10.93 11.31 24.49
C VAL A 53 -11.16 11.25 25.99
N THR A 54 -11.80 10.18 26.46
CA THR A 54 -11.80 9.78 27.86
C THR A 54 -10.38 9.46 28.28
N VAL A 55 -9.73 10.45 28.88
CA VAL A 55 -8.50 10.32 29.65
C VAL A 55 -8.85 9.53 30.91
N VAL A 56 -8.40 8.27 30.98
CA VAL A 56 -8.27 7.56 32.26
C VAL A 56 -6.78 7.46 32.57
N THR A 57 -6.48 8.03 33.73
CA THR A 57 -5.21 8.37 34.36
C THR A 57 -4.30 7.20 34.70
N THR A 58 -2.99 7.40 34.56
CA THR A 58 -1.91 7.32 35.59
C THR A 58 -0.58 7.22 34.83
N THR A 59 0.37 8.16 34.89
CA THR A 59 1.19 8.51 36.08
C THR A 59 1.82 9.91 35.94
N LEU A 60 1.67 10.70 37.01
CA LEU A 60 2.65 11.59 37.68
C LEU A 60 3.75 12.30 36.84
N PHE A 61 3.67 13.64 36.86
CA PHE A 61 4.76 14.63 36.81
C PHE A 61 5.68 14.70 35.57
N GLU A 62 5.42 15.71 34.72
CA GLU A 62 6.31 16.88 34.57
C GLU A 62 5.53 18.06 33.95
N PRO A 63 5.64 19.30 34.48
CA PRO A 63 4.98 20.48 33.93
C PRO A 63 5.87 21.19 32.91
N PHE A 64 5.24 21.78 31.89
CA PHE A 64 5.76 22.84 31.02
C PHE A 64 7.03 22.57 30.19
N GLU A 65 6.81 22.23 28.91
CA GLU A 65 7.32 23.05 27.80
C GLU A 65 6.19 23.11 26.75
N GLN A 66 5.37 24.16 26.83
CA GLN A 66 4.62 24.65 25.67
C GLN A 66 5.63 25.22 24.67
N GLY A 67 6.44 24.35 24.09
CA GLY A 67 7.09 24.64 22.84
C GLY A 67 5.97 24.74 21.81
N ALA A 68 5.58 25.96 21.46
CA ALA A 68 4.74 26.19 20.31
C ALA A 68 5.37 25.45 19.12
N THR A 69 4.84 24.28 18.79
CA THR A 69 5.25 23.51 17.62
C THR A 69 4.93 24.42 16.45
N ARG A 70 5.93 25.17 15.97
CA ARG A 70 5.82 25.99 14.77
C ARG A 70 5.21 25.07 13.72
N ALA A 71 4.00 25.41 13.26
CA ALA A 71 3.36 24.68 12.18
C ALA A 71 4.37 24.64 11.05
N ASN A 72 4.92 23.45 10.75
CA ASN A 72 5.87 23.28 9.67
C ASN A 72 5.03 23.15 8.39
N PRO A 73 4.95 24.20 7.54
CA PRO A 73 4.09 24.18 6.36
C PRO A 73 4.55 23.10 5.37
N GLU A 74 5.84 22.82 5.30
CA GLU A 74 6.40 21.80 4.41
C GLU A 74 5.97 20.39 4.83
N LEU A 75 5.97 20.12 6.14
CA LEU A 75 5.48 18.86 6.70
C LEU A 75 3.99 18.66 6.38
N GLN A 76 3.18 19.71 6.57
CA GLN A 76 1.76 19.68 6.25
C GLN A 76 1.53 19.46 4.75
N GLN A 77 2.32 20.14 3.91
CA GLN A 77 2.28 19.97 2.45
C GLN A 77 2.62 18.53 2.05
N ALA A 78 3.71 17.96 2.55
CA ALA A 78 4.15 16.60 2.23
C ALA A 78 3.11 15.55 2.69
N ARG A 79 2.56 15.70 3.90
CA ARG A 79 1.44 14.86 4.39
C ARG A 79 0.24 14.93 3.45
N SER A 80 -0.20 16.15 3.10
CA SER A 80 -1.35 16.33 2.21
C SER A 80 -1.13 15.77 0.81
N ALA A 81 0.09 15.89 0.27
CA ALA A 81 0.48 15.31 -1.01
C ALA A 81 0.41 13.79 -0.97
N SER A 82 0.98 13.17 0.07
CA SER A 82 0.97 11.72 0.25
C SER A 82 -0.46 11.16 0.39
N ALA A 83 -1.32 11.83 1.16
CA ALA A 83 -2.73 11.41 1.33
C ALA A 83 -3.52 11.47 0.01
N ARG A 84 -3.29 12.51 -0.80
CA ARG A 84 -3.92 12.64 -2.13
C ARG A 84 -3.45 11.55 -3.08
N LEU A 85 -2.15 11.28 -3.13
CA LEU A 85 -1.58 10.22 -3.99
C LEU A 85 -2.09 8.84 -3.59
N GLU A 86 -2.19 8.57 -2.29
CA GLU A 86 -2.77 7.33 -1.81
C GLU A 86 -4.24 7.16 -2.25
N GLN A 87 -5.03 8.23 -2.21
CA GLN A 87 -6.41 8.20 -2.72
C GLN A 87 -6.47 7.97 -4.25
N VAL A 88 -5.48 8.45 -5.01
CA VAL A 88 -5.37 8.16 -6.45
C VAL A 88 -5.04 6.68 -6.66
N LEU A 89 -4.04 6.16 -5.95
CA LEU A 89 -3.61 4.76 -6.05
C LEU A 89 -4.70 3.78 -5.68
N ARG A 90 -5.49 4.07 -4.63
CA ARG A 90 -6.64 3.23 -4.25
C ARG A 90 -7.65 3.05 -5.39
N ARG A 91 -7.79 4.04 -6.28
CA ARG A 91 -8.67 3.94 -7.46
C ARG A 91 -8.03 3.18 -8.62
N GLN A 92 -6.70 3.16 -8.69
CA GLN A 92 -5.94 2.50 -9.77
C GLN A 92 -5.67 1.02 -9.48
N ARG A 93 -5.60 0.64 -8.20
CA ARG A 93 -5.28 -0.74 -7.76
C ARG A 93 -6.29 -1.79 -8.22
N ASP A 94 -7.52 -1.39 -8.50
CA ASP A 94 -8.57 -2.28 -9.02
C ASP A 94 -8.45 -2.52 -10.54
N GLY A 95 -7.52 -1.85 -11.21
CA GLY A 95 -7.19 -2.09 -12.61
C GLY A 95 -6.43 -3.40 -12.81
N LEU A 96 -6.63 -4.04 -13.95
CA LEU A 96 -5.80 -5.16 -14.38
C LEU A 96 -4.38 -4.64 -14.68
N LEU A 97 -3.37 -5.32 -14.15
CA LEU A 97 -1.96 -4.94 -14.26
C LEU A 97 -1.24 -5.83 -15.27
N ASP A 98 -0.23 -5.27 -15.95
CA ASP A 98 0.72 -6.08 -16.71
C ASP A 98 1.61 -6.90 -15.77
N ALA A 99 1.82 -8.17 -16.09
CA ALA A 99 2.62 -9.11 -15.32
C ALA A 99 4.07 -8.63 -15.14
N THR A 100 4.62 -7.89 -16.10
CA THR A 100 6.00 -7.37 -16.01
C THR A 100 6.15 -6.27 -14.96
N SER A 101 5.06 -5.59 -14.62
CA SER A 101 5.05 -4.49 -13.65
C SER A 101 4.90 -4.95 -12.21
N VAL A 102 4.39 -6.17 -12.00
CA VAL A 102 4.03 -6.71 -10.67
C VAL A 102 5.24 -6.79 -9.75
N GLU A 103 6.40 -7.23 -10.25
CA GLU A 103 7.62 -7.30 -9.44
C GLU A 103 8.07 -5.91 -8.96
N SER A 104 8.09 -4.93 -9.86
CA SER A 104 8.48 -3.56 -9.52
C SER A 104 7.50 -2.92 -8.50
N LEU A 105 6.20 -3.16 -8.67
CA LEU A 105 5.16 -2.69 -7.76
C LEU A 105 5.26 -3.35 -6.38
N ALA A 106 5.52 -4.65 -6.32
CA ALA A 106 5.73 -5.37 -5.07
C ALA A 106 6.93 -4.83 -4.29
N TRP A 107 8.04 -4.53 -4.98
CA TRP A 107 9.21 -3.90 -4.34
C TRP A 107 8.87 -2.51 -3.78
N MET A 108 8.15 -1.66 -4.55
CA MET A 108 7.72 -0.34 -4.06
C MET A 108 6.75 -0.43 -2.88
N GLU A 109 5.84 -1.41 -2.85
CA GLU A 109 4.95 -1.64 -1.71
C GLU A 109 5.73 -2.02 -0.43
N GLN A 110 6.78 -2.84 -0.57
CA GLN A 110 7.65 -3.17 0.54
C GLN A 110 8.41 -1.95 1.06
N GLU A 111 8.97 -1.14 0.16
CA GLU A 111 9.66 0.11 0.51
C GLU A 111 8.71 1.10 1.21
N LEU A 112 7.46 1.19 0.73
CA LEU A 112 6.43 2.00 1.36
C LEU A 112 6.12 1.52 2.79
N GLY A 113 6.02 0.21 2.99
CA GLY A 113 5.85 -0.37 4.33
C GLY A 113 7.02 -0.05 5.26
N TRP A 114 8.25 -0.06 4.76
CA TRP A 114 9.43 0.33 5.53
C TRP A 114 9.44 1.83 5.90
N LEU A 115 9.03 2.70 4.98
CA LEU A 115 8.86 4.13 5.25
C LEU A 115 7.74 4.39 6.27
N ASP A 116 6.61 3.68 6.16
CA ASP A 116 5.48 3.85 7.08
C ASP A 116 5.86 3.40 8.51
N MET A 117 6.70 2.38 8.66
CA MET A 117 7.26 2.00 9.98
C MET A 117 8.13 3.11 10.57
N GLN A 118 9.04 3.70 9.81
CA GLN A 118 9.86 4.82 10.29
C GLN A 118 9.02 6.05 10.61
N LEU A 119 7.98 6.31 9.82
CA LEU A 119 7.04 7.41 10.07
C LEU A 119 6.22 7.20 11.34
N ALA A 120 5.96 5.95 11.74
CA ALA A 120 5.33 5.65 13.02
C ALA A 120 6.23 6.07 14.19
N ASP A 121 7.55 5.87 14.07
CA ASP A 121 8.54 6.27 15.08
C ASP A 121 8.85 7.78 15.03
N SER A 122 8.87 8.38 13.84
CA SER A 122 9.26 9.78 13.60
C SER A 122 8.22 10.54 12.75
N PRO A 123 7.00 10.76 13.26
CA PRO A 123 5.91 11.32 12.46
C PRO A 123 6.14 12.78 12.06
N SER A 124 7.02 13.51 12.76
CA SER A 124 7.37 14.90 12.48
C SER A 124 8.49 15.08 11.47
N ASP A 125 9.11 14.01 10.96
CA ASP A 125 10.20 14.10 9.98
C ASP A 125 9.67 14.42 8.57
N THR A 126 9.88 15.66 8.13
CA THR A 126 9.49 16.12 6.80
C THR A 126 10.13 15.32 5.67
N ARG A 127 11.37 14.83 5.83
CA ARG A 127 12.09 14.10 4.77
C ARG A 127 11.45 12.75 4.52
N LEU A 128 11.06 12.02 5.57
CA LEU A 128 10.34 10.75 5.44
C LEU A 128 8.99 10.94 4.73
N TRP A 129 8.26 12.02 5.06
CA TRP A 129 7.01 12.34 4.36
C TRP A 129 7.21 12.70 2.89
N GLN A 130 8.30 13.39 2.55
CA GLN A 130 8.66 13.69 1.16
C GLN A 130 9.04 12.40 0.39
N GLN A 131 9.83 11.52 1.01
CA GLN A 131 10.17 10.21 0.43
C GLN A 131 8.92 9.37 0.16
N ARG A 132 8.00 9.30 1.14
CA ARG A 132 6.70 8.63 0.97
C ARG A 132 5.92 9.22 -0.20
N ALA A 133 5.82 10.55 -0.29
CA ALA A 133 5.10 11.20 -1.39
C ALA A 133 5.75 10.90 -2.76
N ASN A 134 7.08 10.91 -2.85
CA ASN A 134 7.80 10.59 -4.08
C ASN A 134 7.57 9.14 -4.51
N LEU A 135 7.66 8.19 -3.58
CA LEU A 135 7.41 6.78 -3.85
C LEU A 135 5.97 6.53 -4.32
N LEU A 136 4.97 7.14 -3.67
CA LEU A 136 3.57 7.04 -4.11
C LEU A 136 3.35 7.66 -5.50
N ALA A 137 4.05 8.74 -5.84
CA ALA A 137 3.99 9.33 -7.17
C ALA A 137 4.62 8.41 -8.22
N GLU A 138 5.74 7.76 -7.90
CA GLU A 138 6.37 6.76 -8.77
C GLU A 138 5.45 5.57 -9.02
N MET A 139 4.87 5.01 -7.96
CA MET A 139 3.86 3.95 -8.06
C MET A 139 2.70 4.39 -8.98
N ALA A 140 2.15 5.59 -8.78
CA ALA A 140 1.04 6.09 -9.59
C ALA A 140 1.42 6.20 -11.07
N SER A 141 2.67 6.60 -11.36
CA SER A 141 3.19 6.65 -12.72
C SER A 141 3.32 5.25 -13.34
N GLN A 142 3.69 4.22 -12.56
CA GLN A 142 3.77 2.83 -13.00
C GLN A 142 2.37 2.28 -13.30
N TYR A 143 1.40 2.51 -12.42
CA TYR A 143 0.00 2.15 -12.67
C TYR A 143 -0.54 2.79 -13.95
N GLN A 144 -0.22 4.05 -14.22
CA GLN A 144 -0.66 4.75 -15.44
C GLN A 144 -0.02 4.16 -16.70
N ARG A 145 1.29 3.88 -16.68
CA ARG A 145 2.00 3.31 -17.83
C ARG A 145 1.53 1.90 -18.17
N ASN A 146 1.21 1.10 -17.16
CA ASN A 146 0.92 -0.32 -17.32
C ASN A 146 -0.59 -0.63 -17.40
N ASN A 147 -1.43 0.41 -17.54
CA ASN A 147 -2.87 0.24 -17.74
C ASN A 147 -3.21 -0.04 -19.21
N TRP A 148 -3.10 -1.32 -19.59
CA TRP A 148 -3.47 -1.90 -20.90
C TRP A 148 -4.92 -1.57 -21.34
N GLN A 149 -5.83 -1.17 -20.44
CA GLN A 149 -7.17 -0.72 -20.83
C GLN A 149 -7.12 0.45 -21.82
N THR A 150 -6.12 1.32 -21.68
CA THR A 150 -5.89 2.43 -22.61
C THR A 150 -5.48 1.92 -23.99
N GLU A 151 -4.65 0.87 -24.03
CA GLU A 151 -4.17 0.27 -25.28
C GLU A 151 -5.28 -0.50 -26.01
N LEU A 152 -6.14 -1.23 -25.30
CA LEU A 152 -7.25 -1.93 -25.94
C LEU A 152 -8.31 -1.00 -26.52
N GLN A 153 -8.55 0.16 -25.90
CA GLN A 153 -9.45 1.16 -26.48
C GLN A 153 -8.89 1.72 -27.79
N LEU A 154 -7.57 1.93 -27.87
CA LEU A 154 -6.91 2.39 -29.09
C LEU A 154 -6.87 1.33 -30.19
N ALA A 155 -6.76 0.06 -29.85
CA ALA A 155 -6.73 -1.05 -30.82
C ALA A 155 -8.11 -1.42 -31.40
N SER A 156 -9.20 -0.88 -30.86
CA SER A 156 -10.58 -1.17 -31.29
C SER A 156 -11.15 -0.21 -32.35
N TYR A 157 -10.33 0.70 -32.88
CA TYR A 157 -10.66 1.62 -33.99
C TYR A 157 -9.99 1.19 -35.29
#